data_AF-A0A960M0L5-F1
#
_entry.id   AF-A0A960M0L5-F1
#
_cell.length_a   1.000
_cell.length_b   1.000
_cell.length_c   1.000
_cell.angle_alpha   90.00
_cell.angle_beta   90.00
_cell.angle_gamma   90.00
#
_symmetry.space_group_name_H-M   'P 1'
#
loop_
_entity.id
_entity.type
_entity.pdbx_description
1 polymer ?
#
loop_
_entity_poly.entity_id
_entity_poly.type
_entity_poly.pdbx_seq_one_letter_code
_entity_poly.pdbx_strand_id
1 'polypeptide(L)'
;MTSKTSSAYAAAGVDIDAKMNALKRAKKLIQQTKTAGVLSEIGSFGGLFQSPGRDHVLVSSIDGIGTKLNVAVLAGRHDTVGQDIVNHCVNDILVQGAFPLFFLDYIGTSVLDPGMISEVIRGVTNACRANGCALIGGETAELPGLYPPGEYDLVGTIIGAVERKKIITGKSIRSGDVLIGLPSSGLHTN
;
A
#
# COMPACT_ATOMS: atom_id res chain seq x y z
N MET A 1 -28.58 35.33 -18.04
CA MET A 1 -28.54 34.30 -16.98
C MET A 1 -28.55 32.94 -17.65
N THR A 2 -27.37 32.38 -17.91
CA THR A 2 -27.24 31.06 -18.55
C THR A 2 -27.40 29.98 -17.48
N SER A 3 -28.50 29.23 -17.61
CA SER A 3 -28.81 28.05 -16.80
C SER A 3 -27.66 27.06 -16.85
N LYS A 4 -27.03 26.82 -15.70
CA LYS A 4 -25.99 25.82 -15.50
C LYS A 4 -26.71 24.47 -15.50
N THR A 5 -26.76 23.80 -16.65
CA THR A 5 -27.24 22.41 -16.75
C THR A 5 -26.43 21.56 -15.78
N SER A 6 -27.08 21.05 -14.74
CA SER A 6 -26.46 20.05 -13.86
C SER A 6 -26.13 18.84 -14.73
N SER A 7 -24.83 18.55 -14.86
CA SER A 7 -24.31 17.38 -15.56
C SER A 7 -25.07 16.12 -15.13
N ALA A 8 -25.41 15.22 -16.06
CA ALA A 8 -26.10 13.95 -15.78
C ALA A 8 -25.42 13.12 -14.67
N TYR A 9 -24.13 13.37 -14.41
CA TYR A 9 -23.37 12.81 -13.30
C TYR A 9 -23.79 13.31 -11.91
N ALA A 10 -24.17 14.58 -11.77
CA ALA A 10 -24.67 15.13 -10.50
C ALA A 10 -26.06 14.54 -10.16
N ALA A 11 -26.86 14.23 -11.17
CA ALA A 11 -28.16 13.57 -11.02
C ALA A 11 -28.04 12.08 -10.61
N ALA A 12 -26.87 11.46 -10.83
CA ALA A 12 -26.55 10.11 -10.38
C ALA A 12 -25.91 10.06 -8.97
N GLY A 13 -25.90 11.19 -8.23
CA GLY A 13 -25.34 11.27 -6.89
C GLY A 13 -23.80 11.30 -6.83
N VAL A 14 -23.13 11.47 -7.98
CA VAL A 14 -21.68 11.53 -8.06
C VAL A 14 -21.21 12.97 -7.85
N ASP A 15 -20.69 13.25 -6.67
CA ASP A 15 -19.93 14.48 -6.42
C ASP A 15 -18.56 14.37 -7.11
N ILE A 16 -18.53 14.80 -8.37
CA ILE A 16 -17.34 14.81 -9.23
C ILE A 16 -16.21 15.64 -8.58
N ASP A 17 -16.56 16.75 -7.94
CA ASP A 17 -15.59 17.67 -7.34
C ASP A 17 -14.92 17.00 -6.13
N ALA A 18 -15.69 16.28 -5.29
CA ALA A 18 -15.16 15.49 -4.19
C ALA A 18 -14.20 14.38 -4.68
N LYS A 19 -14.59 13.63 -5.72
CA LYS A 19 -13.75 12.58 -6.31
C LYS A 19 -12.46 13.16 -6.92
N MET A 20 -12.55 14.26 -7.67
CA MET A 20 -11.38 14.93 -8.26
C MET A 20 -10.42 15.48 -7.18
N ASN A 21 -10.97 16.05 -6.11
CA ASN A 21 -10.16 16.56 -5.00
C ASN A 21 -9.47 15.44 -4.22
N ALA A 22 -10.17 14.31 -3.98
CA ALA A 22 -9.58 13.13 -3.36
C ALA A 22 -8.44 12.56 -4.22
N LEU A 23 -8.64 12.43 -5.53
CA LEU A 23 -7.61 11.97 -6.46
C LEU A 23 -6.40 12.90 -6.48
N LYS A 24 -6.62 14.23 -6.48
CA LYS A 24 -5.52 15.22 -6.45
C LYS A 24 -4.70 15.11 -5.16
N ARG A 25 -5.36 14.91 -4.02
CA ARG A 25 -4.69 14.69 -2.72
C ARG A 25 -3.90 13.38 -2.72
N ALA A 26 -4.50 12.28 -3.17
CA ALA A 26 -3.84 10.99 -3.30
C ALA A 26 -2.59 11.09 -4.17
N LYS A 27 -2.69 11.69 -5.37
CA LYS A 27 -1.54 11.92 -6.26
C LYS A 27 -0.41 12.67 -5.55
N LYS A 28 -0.71 13.73 -4.80
CA LYS A 28 0.31 14.48 -4.06
C LYS A 28 0.99 13.63 -2.99
N LEU A 29 0.24 12.79 -2.26
CA LEU A 29 0.81 11.89 -1.26
C LEU A 29 1.70 10.82 -1.90
N ILE A 30 1.24 10.22 -3.01
CA ILE A 30 2.00 9.19 -3.74
C ILE A 30 3.30 9.80 -4.29
N GLN A 31 3.27 11.02 -4.83
CA GLN A 31 4.48 11.71 -5.30
C GLN A 31 5.55 11.87 -4.21
N GLN A 32 5.16 12.00 -2.95
CA GLN A 32 6.09 12.12 -1.84
C GLN A 32 6.82 10.81 -1.51
N THR A 33 6.38 9.68 -2.06
CA THR A 33 7.05 8.38 -1.93
C THR A 33 8.13 8.17 -3.01
N LYS A 34 8.21 9.04 -4.03
CA LYS A 34 9.08 8.84 -5.19
C LYS A 34 10.55 8.70 -4.77
N THR A 35 11.18 7.61 -5.18
CA THR A 35 12.61 7.36 -5.03
C THR A 35 13.33 7.50 -6.38
N ALA A 36 14.66 7.53 -6.36
CA ALA A 36 15.47 7.69 -7.57
C ALA A 36 15.29 6.57 -8.60
N GLY A 37 14.80 5.40 -8.18
CA GLY A 37 14.53 4.28 -9.07
C GLY A 37 13.23 4.40 -9.87
N VAL A 38 12.32 5.30 -9.53
CA VAL A 38 11.04 5.44 -10.22
C VAL A 38 11.23 6.13 -11.58
N LEU A 39 10.81 5.46 -12.65
CA LEU A 39 10.92 5.95 -14.03
C LEU A 39 9.58 6.45 -14.61
N SER A 40 8.45 6.07 -14.01
CA SER A 40 7.11 6.47 -14.45
C SER A 40 6.54 7.63 -13.64
N GLU A 41 5.51 8.27 -14.19
CA GLU A 41 4.67 9.23 -13.49
C GLU A 41 3.37 8.56 -13.02
N ILE A 42 2.74 9.10 -11.97
CA ILE A 42 1.52 8.53 -11.41
C ILE A 42 0.36 8.67 -12.42
N GLY A 43 -0.33 7.55 -12.68
CA GLY A 43 -1.41 7.46 -13.67
C GLY A 43 -0.97 6.97 -15.04
N SER A 44 0.27 6.49 -15.19
CA SER A 44 0.67 5.65 -16.34
C SER A 44 -0.04 4.29 -16.29
N PHE A 45 -0.10 3.60 -17.43
CA PHE A 45 -0.67 2.24 -17.53
C PHE A 45 -0.03 1.22 -16.57
N GLY A 46 1.23 1.43 -16.18
CA GLY A 46 1.92 0.65 -15.16
C GLY A 46 3.04 1.46 -14.52
N GLY A 47 3.42 1.07 -13.31
CA GLY A 47 4.58 1.62 -12.61
C GLY A 47 5.88 1.08 -13.20
N LEU A 48 6.86 1.95 -13.42
CA LEU A 48 8.19 1.60 -13.93
C LEU A 48 9.24 1.89 -12.88
N PHE A 49 10.09 0.89 -12.60
CA PHE A 49 11.18 1.01 -11.65
C PHE A 49 12.49 0.50 -12.27
N GLN A 50 13.57 1.27 -12.10
CA GLN A 50 14.91 0.94 -12.57
C GLN A 50 15.41 -0.33 -11.91
N SER A 51 15.87 -1.29 -12.73
CA SER A 51 16.45 -2.54 -12.22
C SER A 51 17.61 -2.28 -11.26
N PRO A 52 17.71 -3.01 -10.11
CA PRO A 52 18.79 -2.85 -9.14
C PRO A 52 20.15 -3.40 -9.62
N GLY A 53 20.22 -3.93 -10.85
CA GLY A 53 21.44 -4.47 -11.45
C GLY A 53 21.57 -5.99 -11.34
N ARG A 54 22.61 -6.54 -11.98
CA ARG A 54 22.78 -7.99 -12.22
C ARG A 54 23.07 -8.82 -10.97
N ASP A 55 23.73 -8.23 -9.97
CA ASP A 55 24.14 -8.94 -8.76
C ASP A 55 23.06 -8.97 -7.67
N HIS A 56 21.91 -8.35 -7.94
CA HIS A 56 20.75 -8.35 -7.07
C HIS A 56 19.73 -9.41 -7.48
N VAL A 57 19.06 -9.97 -6.48
CA VAL A 57 17.89 -10.83 -6.62
C VAL A 57 16.68 -10.02 -6.16
N LEU A 58 15.60 -10.07 -6.93
CA LEU A 58 14.32 -9.49 -6.53
C LEU A 58 13.63 -10.41 -5.53
N VAL A 59 13.08 -9.82 -4.48
CA VAL A 59 12.28 -10.51 -3.47
C VAL A 59 10.92 -9.85 -3.43
N SER A 60 9.85 -10.64 -3.42
CA SER A 60 8.48 -10.13 -3.41
C SER A 60 7.66 -10.77 -2.32
N SER A 61 6.80 -9.99 -1.67
CA SER A 61 5.72 -10.48 -0.82
C SER A 61 4.39 -9.84 -1.22
N ILE A 62 3.31 -10.56 -1.01
CA ILE A 62 1.94 -10.08 -1.17
C ILE A 62 1.12 -10.53 0.03
N ASP A 63 0.48 -9.58 0.69
CA ASP A 63 -0.23 -9.83 1.95
C ASP A 63 -1.54 -9.05 2.00
N GLY A 64 -2.40 -9.45 2.94
CA GLY A 64 -3.59 -8.69 3.35
C GLY A 64 -3.51 -8.32 4.84
N ILE A 65 -4.33 -7.38 5.26
CA ILE A 65 -4.46 -7.00 6.68
C ILE A 65 -5.24 -8.06 7.49
N GLY A 66 -6.19 -8.73 6.85
CA GLY A 66 -7.11 -9.64 7.52
C GLY A 66 -8.13 -8.90 8.40
N THR A 67 -8.61 -9.59 9.44
CA THR A 67 -9.76 -9.15 10.26
C THR A 67 -9.51 -7.90 11.09
N LYS A 68 -8.27 -7.39 11.17
CA LYS A 68 -7.99 -6.07 11.77
C LYS A 68 -8.72 -4.94 11.02
N LEU A 69 -9.08 -5.13 9.75
CA LEU A 69 -9.93 -4.18 9.02
C LEU A 69 -11.30 -4.00 9.69
N ASN A 70 -11.87 -5.05 10.30
CA ASN A 70 -13.13 -4.93 11.04
C ASN A 70 -12.97 -3.99 12.24
N VAL A 71 -11.82 -4.03 12.92
CA VAL A 71 -11.52 -3.11 14.03
C VAL A 71 -11.39 -1.68 13.52
N ALA A 72 -10.73 -1.46 12.37
CA ALA A 72 -10.62 -0.15 11.75
C ALA A 72 -11.99 0.44 11.36
N VAL A 73 -12.87 -0.39 10.78
CA VAL A 73 -14.26 -0.03 10.45
C VAL A 73 -15.05 0.30 11.71
N LEU A 74 -15.03 -0.55 12.73
CA LEU A 74 -15.73 -0.31 14.00
C LEU A 74 -15.24 0.96 14.72
N ALA A 75 -13.95 1.27 14.62
CA ALA A 75 -13.35 2.46 15.21
C ALA A 75 -13.53 3.73 14.36
N GLY A 76 -13.97 3.61 13.09
CA GLY A 76 -14.01 4.71 12.13
C GLY A 76 -12.64 5.36 11.89
N ARG A 77 -11.57 4.55 11.89
CA ARG A 77 -10.18 5.02 11.75
C ARG A 77 -9.41 4.16 10.76
N HIS A 78 -9.06 4.74 9.60
CA HIS A 78 -8.49 3.98 8.48
C HIS A 78 -7.05 4.39 8.14
N ASP A 79 -6.51 5.40 8.78
CA ASP A 79 -5.20 5.99 8.46
C ASP A 79 -3.98 5.23 8.99
N THR A 80 -4.23 4.18 9.78
CA THR A 80 -3.19 3.27 10.29
C THR A 80 -3.10 1.98 9.50
N VAL A 81 -4.18 1.49 8.88
CA VAL A 81 -4.15 0.18 8.20
C VAL A 81 -3.28 0.19 6.95
N GLY A 82 -3.11 1.35 6.30
CA GLY A 82 -2.14 1.51 5.22
C GLY A 82 -0.69 1.35 5.70
N GLN A 83 -0.40 1.72 6.96
CA GLN A 83 0.92 1.48 7.55
C GLN A 83 1.10 0.02 7.94
N ASP A 84 0.04 -0.60 8.46
CA ASP A 84 0.05 -2.02 8.81
C ASP A 84 0.42 -2.87 7.58
N ILE A 85 -0.19 -2.63 6.42
CA ILE A 85 0.02 -3.49 5.26
C ILE A 85 1.43 -3.35 4.68
N VAL A 86 1.93 -2.11 4.59
CA VAL A 86 3.28 -1.88 4.09
C VAL A 86 4.32 -2.52 5.00
N ASN A 87 4.19 -2.35 6.32
CA ASN A 87 5.16 -2.90 7.26
C ASN A 87 5.08 -4.43 7.35
N HIS A 88 3.88 -5.03 7.20
CA HIS A 88 3.72 -6.48 7.08
C HIS A 88 4.56 -7.01 5.92
N CYS A 89 4.31 -6.52 4.70
CA CYS A 89 5.04 -6.96 3.51
C CYS A 89 6.56 -6.67 3.61
N VAL A 90 6.95 -5.49 4.13
CA VAL A 90 8.37 -5.13 4.29
C VAL A 90 9.07 -6.08 5.26
N ASN A 91 8.44 -6.45 6.37
CA ASN A 91 9.01 -7.40 7.32
C ASN A 91 9.24 -8.78 6.68
N ASP A 92 8.35 -9.22 5.80
CA ASP A 92 8.46 -10.52 5.13
C ASP A 92 9.63 -10.62 4.15
N ILE A 93 10.01 -9.51 3.50
CA ILE A 93 11.21 -9.49 2.66
C ILE A 93 12.49 -9.20 3.48
N LEU A 94 12.35 -8.52 4.62
CA LEU A 94 13.46 -8.16 5.50
C LEU A 94 14.16 -9.40 6.07
N VAL A 95 13.43 -10.47 6.38
CA VAL A 95 14.03 -11.70 6.94
C VAL A 95 15.02 -12.39 5.98
N GLN A 96 14.96 -12.08 4.69
CA GLN A 96 15.90 -12.56 3.68
C GLN A 96 17.04 -11.55 3.41
N GLY A 97 17.06 -10.42 4.12
CA GLY A 97 18.03 -9.34 3.95
C GLY A 97 17.71 -8.39 2.80
N ALA A 98 16.48 -8.42 2.27
CA ALA A 98 16.09 -7.52 1.18
C ALA A 98 15.80 -6.11 1.68
N PHE A 99 16.22 -5.12 0.88
CA PHE A 99 15.79 -3.74 1.06
C PHE A 99 14.58 -3.44 0.15
N PRO A 100 13.56 -2.72 0.63
CA PRO A 100 12.39 -2.34 -0.17
C PRO A 100 12.74 -1.47 -1.39
N LEU A 101 12.11 -1.71 -2.54
CA LEU A 101 12.22 -0.87 -3.74
C LEU A 101 10.93 -0.10 -4.01
N PHE A 102 9.84 -0.84 -4.22
CA PHE A 102 8.55 -0.27 -4.56
C PHE A 102 7.39 -1.14 -4.06
N PHE A 103 6.24 -0.50 -3.90
CA PHE A 103 5.01 -1.07 -3.39
C PHE A 103 3.87 -0.87 -4.39
N LEU A 104 2.91 -1.80 -4.36
CA LEU A 104 1.64 -1.74 -5.06
C LEU A 104 0.51 -2.06 -4.07
N ASP A 105 -0.64 -1.40 -4.21
CA ASP A 105 -1.81 -1.68 -3.39
C ASP A 105 -3.05 -2.06 -4.20
N TYR A 106 -3.94 -2.84 -3.59
CA TYR A 106 -5.28 -3.11 -4.10
C TYR A 106 -6.29 -2.88 -2.98
N ILE A 107 -7.33 -2.12 -3.27
CA ILE A 107 -8.45 -1.87 -2.36
C ILE A 107 -9.74 -2.33 -3.02
N GLY A 108 -10.42 -3.30 -2.41
CA GLY A 108 -11.74 -3.76 -2.81
C GLY A 108 -12.79 -3.32 -1.80
N THR A 109 -13.91 -2.75 -2.23
CA THR A 109 -14.99 -2.30 -1.33
C THR A 109 -16.36 -2.48 -1.98
N SER A 110 -17.43 -2.59 -1.17
CA SER A 110 -18.80 -2.62 -1.70
C SER A 110 -19.22 -1.27 -2.29
N VAL A 111 -18.80 -0.17 -1.67
CA VAL A 111 -19.11 1.21 -2.08
C VAL A 111 -17.85 2.03 -1.85
N LEU A 112 -17.47 2.83 -2.85
CA LEU A 112 -16.30 3.69 -2.73
C LEU A 112 -16.60 4.89 -1.82
N ASP A 113 -15.97 4.92 -0.65
CA ASP A 113 -15.90 6.11 0.20
C ASP A 113 -14.57 6.86 -0.04
N PRO A 114 -14.57 8.03 -0.69
CA PRO A 114 -13.37 8.81 -0.94
C PRO A 114 -12.62 9.26 0.34
N GLY A 115 -13.34 9.40 1.46
CA GLY A 115 -12.77 9.75 2.75
C GLY A 115 -11.90 8.63 3.28
N MET A 116 -12.50 7.44 3.46
CA MET A 116 -11.81 6.21 3.87
C MET A 116 -10.60 5.91 2.97
N ILE A 117 -10.78 5.93 1.64
CA ILE A 117 -9.68 5.66 0.70
C ILE A 117 -8.54 6.66 0.88
N SER A 118 -8.85 7.95 1.07
CA SER A 118 -7.82 8.97 1.31
C SER A 118 -7.05 8.74 2.60
N GLU A 119 -7.67 8.16 3.63
CA GLU A 119 -7.00 7.79 4.88
C GLU A 119 -6.08 6.58 4.69
N VAL A 120 -6.57 5.54 4.02
CA VAL A 120 -5.78 4.34 3.71
C VAL A 120 -4.53 4.71 2.91
N ILE A 121 -4.69 5.48 1.82
CA ILE A 121 -3.55 5.95 1.00
C ILE A 121 -2.60 6.83 1.81
N ARG A 122 -3.09 7.63 2.76
CA ARG A 122 -2.23 8.39 3.68
C ARG A 122 -1.38 7.46 4.54
N GLY A 123 -1.97 6.38 5.06
CA GLY A 123 -1.23 5.35 5.80
C GLY A 123 -0.16 4.66 4.95
N VAL A 124 -0.53 4.20 3.74
CA VAL A 124 0.39 3.51 2.81
C VAL A 124 1.57 4.41 2.46
N THR A 125 1.30 5.65 2.06
CA THR A 125 2.34 6.60 1.62
C THR A 125 3.27 7.01 2.77
N ASN A 126 2.75 7.14 4.00
CA ASN A 126 3.57 7.38 5.19
C ASN A 126 4.54 6.22 5.46
N ALA A 127 4.06 4.97 5.40
CA ALA A 127 4.91 3.81 5.64
C ALA A 127 5.89 3.55 4.50
N CYS A 128 5.51 3.80 3.23
CA CYS A 128 6.43 3.72 2.10
C CYS A 128 7.61 4.69 2.28
N ARG A 129 7.33 5.93 2.67
CA ARG A 129 8.36 6.93 2.98
C ARG A 129 9.26 6.52 4.14
N ALA A 130 8.68 5.96 5.20
CA ALA A 130 9.44 5.48 6.36
C ALA A 130 10.38 4.31 6.00
N ASN A 131 9.97 3.46 5.06
CA ASN A 131 10.75 2.32 4.59
C ASN A 131 11.63 2.61 3.36
N GLY A 132 11.60 3.85 2.84
CA GLY A 132 12.39 4.24 1.68
C GLY A 132 11.99 3.57 0.36
N CYS A 133 10.75 3.07 0.24
CA CYS A 133 10.20 2.53 -1.01
C CYS A 133 9.19 3.49 -1.65
N ALA A 134 8.99 3.31 -2.96
CA ALA A 134 8.03 4.11 -3.72
C ALA A 134 6.70 3.38 -3.90
N LEU A 135 5.58 4.07 -3.69
CA LEU A 135 4.28 3.59 -4.14
C LEU A 135 4.13 3.93 -5.63
N ILE A 136 4.22 2.93 -6.51
CA ILE A 136 4.31 3.17 -7.97
C ILE A 136 3.05 2.80 -8.74
N GLY A 137 2.06 2.22 -8.07
CA GLY A 137 0.79 1.83 -8.68
C GLY A 137 -0.14 1.22 -7.64
N GLY A 138 -1.40 1.12 -8.01
CA GLY A 138 -2.43 0.47 -7.21
C GLY A 138 -3.76 0.49 -7.93
N GLU A 139 -4.73 -0.23 -7.41
CA GLU A 139 -6.08 -0.33 -7.97
C GLU A 139 -7.14 -0.19 -6.88
N THR A 140 -8.27 0.42 -7.23
CA THR A 140 -9.43 0.54 -6.34
C THR A 140 -10.68 0.06 -7.05
N ALA A 141 -11.27 -1.01 -6.53
CA ALA A 141 -12.44 -1.65 -7.12
C ALA A 141 -13.68 -1.47 -6.22
N GLU A 142 -14.73 -0.87 -6.80
CA GLU A 142 -16.08 -0.88 -6.24
C GLU A 142 -16.81 -2.13 -6.76
N LEU A 143 -17.06 -3.10 -5.89
CA LEU A 143 -17.60 -4.42 -6.21
C LEU A 143 -18.85 -4.71 -5.35
N PRO A 144 -20.00 -4.08 -5.66
CA PRO A 144 -21.25 -4.31 -4.92
C PRO A 144 -21.65 -5.79 -4.97
N GLY A 145 -22.03 -6.34 -3.82
CA GLY A 145 -22.45 -7.75 -3.71
C GLY A 145 -21.31 -8.76 -3.54
N LEU A 146 -20.05 -8.35 -3.73
CA LEU A 146 -18.89 -9.15 -3.32
C LEU A 146 -18.49 -8.84 -1.87
N TYR A 147 -18.34 -7.55 -1.55
CA TYR A 147 -18.03 -7.11 -0.19
C TYR A 147 -19.30 -6.71 0.56
N PRO A 148 -19.37 -6.94 1.89
CA PRO A 148 -20.44 -6.40 2.71
C PRO A 148 -20.45 -4.86 2.73
N PRO A 149 -21.62 -4.22 2.91
CA PRO A 149 -21.70 -2.77 3.01
C PRO A 149 -20.84 -2.22 4.17
N GLY A 150 -19.99 -1.24 3.87
CA GLY A 150 -19.08 -0.62 4.85
C GLY A 150 -17.78 -1.38 5.10
N GLU A 151 -17.63 -2.56 4.53
CA GLU A 151 -16.38 -3.34 4.59
C GLU A 151 -15.54 -3.14 3.33
N TYR A 152 -14.23 -3.25 3.51
CA TYR A 152 -13.25 -3.23 2.43
C TYR A 152 -12.13 -4.22 2.73
N ASP A 153 -11.44 -4.63 1.68
CA ASP A 153 -10.21 -5.39 1.73
C ASP A 153 -9.04 -4.51 1.27
N LEU A 154 -7.87 -4.76 1.85
CA LEU A 154 -6.63 -4.04 1.56
C LEU A 154 -5.51 -5.05 1.40
N VAL A 155 -5.02 -5.14 0.17
CA VAL A 155 -3.91 -6.01 -0.23
C VAL A 155 -2.73 -5.15 -0.62
N GLY A 156 -1.54 -5.56 -0.19
CA GLY A 156 -0.28 -4.90 -0.49
C GLY A 156 0.68 -5.84 -1.16
N THR A 157 1.51 -5.34 -2.07
CA THR A 157 2.59 -6.09 -2.69
C THR A 157 3.87 -5.28 -2.63
N ILE A 158 4.91 -5.84 -2.01
CA ILE A 158 6.24 -5.24 -1.98
C ILE A 158 7.15 -5.97 -2.96
N ILE A 159 7.99 -5.20 -3.65
CA ILE A 159 9.17 -5.70 -4.33
C ILE A 159 10.39 -5.06 -3.66
N GLY A 160 11.34 -5.89 -3.26
CA GLY A 160 12.64 -5.50 -2.75
C GLY A 160 13.78 -6.14 -3.53
N ALA A 161 15.00 -5.84 -3.11
CA ALA A 161 16.20 -6.42 -3.67
C ALA A 161 17.21 -6.82 -2.59
N VAL A 162 18.00 -7.84 -2.88
CA VAL A 162 19.10 -8.29 -2.03
C VAL A 162 20.28 -8.70 -2.91
N GLU A 163 21.50 -8.36 -2.52
CA GLU A 163 22.69 -8.89 -3.21
C GLU A 163 22.69 -10.42 -3.10
N ARG A 164 22.91 -11.13 -4.20
CA ARG A 164 22.85 -12.61 -4.25
C ARG A 164 23.67 -13.29 -3.15
N LYS A 165 24.84 -12.73 -2.83
CA LYS A 165 25.77 -13.25 -1.81
C LYS A 165 25.38 -12.92 -0.36
N LYS A 166 24.44 -11.99 -0.15
CA LYS A 166 23.97 -11.52 1.16
C LYS A 166 22.62 -12.10 1.58
N ILE A 167 22.03 -12.96 0.77
CA ILE A 167 20.73 -13.58 1.07
C ILE A 167 20.82 -14.35 2.39
N ILE A 168 19.95 -13.99 3.33
CA ILE A 168 19.83 -14.66 4.61
C ILE A 168 18.91 -15.87 4.44
N THR A 169 19.42 -17.06 4.79
CA THR A 169 18.70 -18.34 4.61
C THR A 169 18.64 -19.18 5.88
N GLY A 170 19.28 -18.74 6.96
CA GLY A 170 19.42 -19.53 8.19
C GLY A 170 20.43 -20.69 8.12
N LYS A 171 21.04 -20.99 6.96
CA LYS A 171 21.98 -22.12 6.80
C LYS A 171 23.22 -22.08 7.70
N SER A 172 23.61 -20.89 8.18
CA SER A 172 24.76 -20.70 9.07
C SER A 172 24.43 -20.78 10.56
N ILE A 173 23.14 -20.94 10.92
CA ILE A 173 22.69 -21.05 12.31
C ILE A 173 23.25 -22.33 12.93
N ARG A 174 23.77 -22.23 14.16
CA ARG A 174 24.39 -23.34 14.89
C ARG A 174 24.13 -23.25 16.39
N SER A 175 24.35 -24.37 17.08
CA SER A 175 24.30 -24.41 18.54
C SER A 175 25.25 -23.37 19.15
N GLY A 176 24.74 -22.59 20.11
CA GLY A 176 25.46 -21.49 20.74
C GLY A 176 25.14 -20.11 20.17
N ASP A 177 24.43 -20.02 19.04
CA ASP A 177 23.92 -18.73 18.55
C ASP A 177 22.82 -18.19 19.50
N VAL A 178 22.74 -16.86 19.61
CA VAL A 178 21.81 -16.17 20.51
C VAL A 178 20.60 -15.65 19.73
N LEU A 179 19.40 -15.87 20.28
CA LEU A 179 18.17 -15.29 19.76
C LEU A 179 17.94 -13.90 20.36
N ILE A 180 17.77 -12.90 19.50
CA ILE A 180 17.44 -11.52 19.87
C ILE A 180 16.05 -11.23 19.34
N GLY A 181 15.12 -10.89 20.25
CA GLY A 181 13.77 -10.44 19.90
C GLY A 181 13.69 -8.92 19.88
N LEU A 182 13.00 -8.36 18.88
CA LEU A 182 12.62 -6.95 18.85
C LEU A 182 11.19 -6.80 19.38
N PRO A 183 10.91 -5.79 20.22
CA PRO A 183 9.56 -5.59 20.74
C PRO A 183 8.57 -5.25 19.62
N SER A 184 7.36 -5.79 19.72
CA SER A 184 6.24 -5.40 18.85
C SER A 184 5.56 -4.13 19.37
N SER A 185 4.69 -3.53 18.55
CA SER A 185 3.81 -2.42 18.94
C SER A 185 2.45 -2.90 19.47
N GLY A 186 2.28 -4.22 19.64
CA GLY A 186 1.03 -4.88 19.99
C GLY A 186 0.80 -6.13 19.16
N LEU A 187 -0.45 -6.36 18.74
CA LEU A 187 -0.89 -7.50 17.92
C LEU A 187 -0.37 -7.48 16.47
N HIS A 188 0.12 -6.32 16.01
CA HIS A 188 0.44 -6.10 14.60
C HIS A 188 -0.76 -6.40 13.69
N THR A 189 -0.71 -7.43 12.87
CA THR A 189 -1.75 -7.82 11.90
C THR A 189 -2.27 -9.23 12.15
N ASN A 190 -2.03 -9.82 13.32
CA ASN A 190 -2.46 -11.18 13.68
C ASN A 190 -3.06 -11.29 15.08
#